data_AF-A0A817TXM1-F1
#
_entry.id   AF-A0A817TXM1-F1
#
_cell.length_a   1.000
_cell.length_b   1.000
_cell.length_c   1.000
_cell.angle_alpha   90.00
_cell.angle_beta   90.00
_cell.angle_gamma   90.00
#
_symmetry.space_group_name_H-M   'P 1'
#
loop_
_entity.id
_entity.type
_entity.pdbx_description
1 polymer ?
#
loop_
_entity_poly.entity_id
_entity_poly.type
_entity_poly.pdbx_seq_one_letter_code
_entity_poly.pdbx_strand_id
1 'polypeptide(L)'
;MARYSDCLAIQSALSKTRGNSIADTSLEDHESKDQIVSDLLESGRQSLVKYQKDIIYEIYTHVMDGNENKLIILLKMYFQQKWETEYGASSNQWFISFIKKYQNGENHNIYERILTRTAEYGNTYMKNYPILSIILQLLFEFIDDKYLKETNIFDDLWFTITIDGLKSITKYSDYIIEDVMNEQLNKSQSTLFQALREYYRQAVFLKLQQSYILDEQNLYDLVLDNVTEHGWLVGLQEIRNKIPWKSYNRLLENVSCFLK
;
A
#
# COMPACT_ATOMS: atom_id res chain seq x y z
N MET A 1 18.45 -10.78 -6.28
CA MET A 1 18.77 -12.19 -5.97
C MET A 1 17.77 -12.67 -4.94
N ALA A 2 17.50 -13.98 -4.89
CA ALA A 2 16.45 -14.55 -4.05
C ALA A 2 16.65 -14.27 -2.55
N ARG A 3 15.53 -13.99 -1.87
CA ARG A 3 15.08 -14.68 -0.64
C ARG A 3 16.15 -15.08 0.39
N TYR A 4 16.05 -14.62 1.64
CA TYR A 4 16.45 -15.45 2.79
C TYR A 4 15.19 -16.17 3.31
N SER A 5 14.92 -17.35 2.76
CA SER A 5 13.66 -17.72 2.09
C SER A 5 12.48 -18.27 2.89
N ASP A 6 11.40 -17.55 3.21
CA ASP A 6 11.11 -16.12 3.07
C ASP A 6 10.83 -15.59 4.49
N CYS A 7 11.87 -15.01 5.10
CA CYS A 7 12.15 -15.19 6.53
C CYS A 7 12.20 -16.69 6.93
N LEU A 8 12.96 -17.46 6.13
CA LEU A 8 13.20 -18.92 6.22
C LEU A 8 11.93 -19.77 6.45
N ALA A 9 10.99 -19.64 5.49
CA ALA A 9 9.65 -20.23 5.40
C ALA A 9 8.79 -19.93 6.62
N ILE A 10 8.81 -18.66 7.04
CA ILE A 10 8.28 -18.13 8.31
C ILE A 10 8.57 -19.14 9.45
N GLN A 11 9.85 -19.57 9.47
CA GLN A 11 10.47 -20.63 10.28
C GLN A 11 9.68 -21.92 10.62
N SER A 12 8.87 -22.38 9.66
CA SER A 12 8.64 -23.79 9.27
C SER A 12 8.29 -24.80 10.37
N ALA A 13 7.06 -25.30 10.49
CA ALA A 13 5.81 -24.82 9.91
C ALA A 13 5.40 -23.38 10.27
N LEU A 14 5.57 -22.81 11.48
CA LEU A 14 6.21 -23.29 12.73
C LEU A 14 5.37 -24.32 13.52
N SER A 15 5.93 -25.37 14.14
CA SER A 15 7.15 -26.10 13.75
C SER A 15 6.89 -27.59 13.46
N LYS A 16 5.75 -28.15 13.89
CA LYS A 16 5.19 -29.43 13.38
C LYS A 16 3.67 -29.45 13.60
N THR A 17 2.90 -29.15 12.55
CA THR A 17 1.55 -29.72 12.39
C THR A 17 1.68 -31.26 12.48
N ARG A 18 0.79 -31.92 13.24
CA ARG A 18 0.89 -33.31 13.74
C ARG A 18 1.92 -34.23 13.05
N GLY A 19 3.05 -34.55 13.70
CA GLY A 19 3.92 -35.64 13.21
C GLY A 19 5.34 -35.80 13.79
N ASN A 20 5.46 -36.22 15.05
CA ASN A 20 6.62 -36.90 15.67
C ASN A 20 8.01 -36.23 15.82
N SER A 21 8.59 -36.46 16.99
CA SER A 21 10.03 -36.46 17.26
C SER A 21 10.74 -37.55 16.44
N ILE A 22 11.87 -37.20 15.80
CA ILE A 22 13.00 -38.08 15.43
C ILE A 22 12.63 -39.47 14.88
N ALA A 23 12.30 -39.56 13.59
CA ALA A 23 12.59 -40.69 12.68
C ALA A 23 12.21 -40.29 11.24
N ASP A 24 12.78 -40.96 10.24
CA ASP A 24 12.49 -40.73 8.82
C ASP A 24 11.00 -40.92 8.47
N THR A 25 10.38 -39.86 7.94
CA THR A 25 9.24 -39.97 7.02
C THR A 25 9.38 -38.88 5.96
N SER A 26 9.51 -39.30 4.71
CA SER A 26 9.59 -38.46 3.53
C SER A 26 8.27 -37.76 3.21
N LEU A 27 8.33 -36.45 2.98
CA LEU A 27 7.67 -35.77 1.85
C LEU A 27 6.18 -36.09 1.57
N GLU A 28 5.32 -35.85 2.57
CA GLU A 28 3.88 -35.58 2.40
C GLU A 28 3.59 -34.38 3.34
N ASP A 29 3.25 -33.16 2.92
CA ASP A 29 2.78 -32.64 1.65
C ASP A 29 3.36 -31.23 1.44
N HIS A 30 3.90 -30.92 0.25
CA HIS A 30 4.59 -29.65 0.00
C HIS A 30 3.62 -28.48 -0.25
N GLU A 31 2.49 -28.74 -0.90
CA GLU A 31 1.54 -27.71 -1.33
C GLU A 31 0.90 -26.98 -0.13
N SER A 32 0.62 -27.71 0.95
CA SER A 32 0.09 -27.20 2.21
C SER A 32 0.93 -26.06 2.80
N LYS A 33 2.27 -26.19 2.78
CA LYS A 33 3.18 -25.19 3.36
C LYS A 33 3.26 -23.93 2.52
N ASP A 34 3.35 -24.09 1.20
CA ASP A 34 3.41 -22.96 0.28
C ASP A 34 2.09 -22.16 0.32
N GLN A 35 0.95 -22.83 0.51
CA GLN A 35 -0.34 -22.15 0.72
C GLN A 35 -0.41 -21.40 2.07
N ILE A 36 0.08 -21.97 3.17
CA ILE A 36 0.15 -21.26 4.47
C ILE A 36 1.02 -20.00 4.35
N VAL A 37 2.17 -20.09 3.69
CA VAL A 37 3.03 -18.92 3.44
C VAL A 37 2.32 -17.90 2.55
N SER A 38 1.66 -18.32 1.47
CA SER A 38 0.88 -17.42 0.61
C SER A 38 -0.19 -16.67 1.39
N ASP A 39 -1.00 -17.37 2.19
CA ASP A 39 -2.06 -16.77 2.97
C ASP A 39 -1.52 -15.82 4.07
N LEU A 40 -0.38 -16.15 4.70
CA LEU A 40 0.32 -15.27 5.65
C LEU A 40 0.83 -13.98 4.99
N LEU A 41 1.29 -14.05 3.74
CA LEU A 41 1.77 -12.88 2.99
C LEU A 41 0.62 -12.03 2.43
N GLU A 42 -0.53 -12.65 2.14
CA GLU A 42 -1.73 -11.97 1.64
C GLU A 42 -2.58 -11.36 2.76
N SER A 43 -2.88 -12.11 3.81
CA SER A 43 -3.82 -11.77 4.89
C SER A 43 -3.16 -11.69 6.28
N GLY A 44 -1.83 -11.70 6.37
CA GLY A 44 -1.09 -11.57 7.63
C GLY A 44 -1.32 -12.74 8.58
N ARG A 45 -1.02 -12.55 9.87
CA ARG A 45 -1.30 -13.53 10.93
C ARG A 45 -2.75 -14.03 10.92
N GLN A 46 -3.73 -13.18 10.60
CA GLN A 46 -5.15 -13.55 10.64
C GLN A 46 -5.52 -14.72 9.72
N SER A 47 -4.72 -14.99 8.67
CA SER A 47 -4.84 -16.22 7.87
C SER A 47 -4.81 -17.52 8.69
N LEU A 48 -4.10 -17.56 9.82
CA LEU A 48 -3.89 -18.79 10.59
C LEU A 48 -5.17 -19.36 11.20
N VAL A 49 -6.25 -18.56 11.32
CA VAL A 49 -7.58 -19.04 11.73
C VAL A 49 -8.07 -20.17 10.81
N LYS A 50 -7.75 -20.11 9.51
CA LYS A 50 -8.05 -21.16 8.52
C LYS A 50 -7.43 -22.52 8.87
N TYR A 51 -6.27 -22.50 9.52
CA TYR A 51 -5.45 -23.67 9.84
C TYR A 51 -5.51 -24.09 11.31
N GLN A 52 -6.43 -23.52 12.11
CA GLN A 52 -6.53 -23.75 13.56
C GLN A 52 -6.64 -25.25 13.93
N LYS A 53 -7.28 -26.07 13.09
CA LYS A 53 -7.48 -27.50 13.34
C LYS A 53 -6.25 -28.36 13.01
N ASP A 54 -5.35 -27.84 12.19
CA ASP A 54 -4.17 -28.53 11.67
C ASP A 54 -2.92 -28.21 12.51
N ILE A 55 -2.91 -27.04 13.15
CA ILE A 55 -1.88 -26.56 14.08
C ILE A 55 -2.14 -27.13 15.49
N ILE A 56 -1.08 -27.48 16.21
CA ILE A 56 -1.14 -27.89 17.62
C ILE A 56 -1.72 -26.74 18.44
N TYR A 57 -2.76 -27.00 19.24
CA TYR A 57 -3.54 -25.97 19.93
C TYR A 57 -2.68 -24.99 20.74
N GLU A 58 -1.72 -25.49 21.51
CA GLU A 58 -0.81 -24.68 22.33
C GLU A 58 0.06 -23.75 21.48
N ILE A 59 0.55 -24.24 20.33
CA ILE A 59 1.33 -23.45 19.36
C ILE A 59 0.41 -22.38 18.73
N TYR A 60 -0.80 -22.76 18.31
CA TYR A 60 -1.77 -21.84 17.75
C TYR A 60 -2.11 -20.72 18.74
N THR A 61 -2.41 -21.04 20.01
CA THR A 61 -2.67 -20.03 21.04
C THR A 61 -1.48 -19.10 21.24
N HIS A 62 -0.25 -19.62 21.21
CA HIS A 62 0.95 -18.79 21.40
C HIS A 62 1.24 -17.86 20.20
N VAL A 63 1.04 -18.29 18.95
CA VAL A 63 1.23 -17.41 17.79
C VAL A 63 0.10 -16.37 17.65
N MET A 64 -1.09 -16.66 18.17
CA MET A 64 -2.21 -15.70 18.24
C MET A 64 -2.14 -14.77 19.45
N ASP A 65 -1.25 -15.00 20.41
CA ASP A 65 -1.10 -14.18 21.61
C ASP A 65 -0.27 -12.91 21.36
N GLY A 66 -0.86 -11.74 21.66
CA GLY A 66 -0.22 -10.43 21.61
C GLY A 66 0.40 -10.01 20.27
N ASN A 67 1.19 -8.93 20.29
CA ASN A 67 1.94 -8.44 19.12
C ASN A 67 3.47 -8.62 19.25
N GLU A 68 3.93 -9.22 20.36
CA GLU A 68 5.35 -9.38 20.68
C GLU A 68 5.90 -10.79 20.35
N ASN A 69 5.04 -11.68 19.82
CA ASN A 69 5.46 -13.04 19.48
C ASN A 69 6.36 -13.09 18.24
N LYS A 70 7.08 -14.22 18.09
CA LYS A 70 8.07 -14.44 17.03
C LYS A 70 7.47 -14.34 15.62
N LEU A 71 6.21 -14.74 15.41
CA LEU A 71 5.56 -14.69 14.10
C LEU A 71 5.39 -13.24 13.63
N ILE A 72 4.85 -12.38 14.49
CA ILE A 72 4.68 -10.95 14.18
C ILE A 72 6.04 -10.29 13.90
N ILE A 73 7.08 -10.58 14.70
CA ILE A 73 8.43 -10.07 14.46
C ILE A 73 8.96 -10.47 13.06
N LEU A 74 8.82 -11.74 12.68
CA LEU A 74 9.25 -12.23 11.36
C LEU A 74 8.47 -11.57 10.21
N LEU A 75 7.15 -11.42 10.35
CA LEU A 75 6.30 -10.77 9.35
C LEU A 75 6.65 -9.27 9.22
N LYS A 76 6.89 -8.56 10.32
CA LYS A 76 7.34 -7.16 10.31
C LYS A 76 8.68 -7.01 9.57
N MET A 77 9.65 -7.88 9.87
CA MET A 77 10.93 -7.90 9.15
C MET A 77 10.76 -8.17 7.64
N TYR A 78 9.90 -9.12 7.27
CA TYR A 78 9.59 -9.41 5.88
C TYR A 78 8.99 -8.18 5.17
N PHE A 79 7.96 -7.55 5.74
CA PHE A 79 7.30 -6.42 5.09
C PHE A 79 8.20 -5.18 5.00
N GLN A 80 9.02 -4.91 6.02
CA GLN A 80 10.04 -3.86 5.92
C GLN A 80 11.02 -4.15 4.77
N GLN A 81 11.57 -5.37 4.70
CA GLN A 81 12.50 -5.73 3.62
C GLN A 81 11.83 -5.67 2.26
N LYS A 82 10.55 -6.07 2.15
CA LYS A 82 9.75 -5.96 0.93
C LYS A 82 9.65 -4.50 0.48
N TRP A 83 9.31 -3.59 1.39
CA TRP A 83 9.26 -2.15 1.09
C TRP A 83 10.63 -1.62 0.64
N GLU A 84 11.71 -2.01 1.32
CA GLU A 84 13.08 -1.59 0.97
C GLU A 84 13.58 -2.14 -0.38
N THR A 85 13.16 -3.34 -0.78
CA THR A 85 13.71 -4.04 -1.95
C THR A 85 12.83 -3.97 -3.20
N GLU A 86 11.50 -4.13 -3.06
CA GLU A 86 10.57 -4.02 -4.19
C GLU A 86 10.27 -2.56 -4.51
N TYR A 87 10.02 -1.73 -3.48
CA TYR A 87 9.71 -0.31 -3.66
C TYR A 87 10.96 0.58 -3.61
N GLY A 88 12.13 0.03 -3.30
CA GLY A 88 13.43 0.71 -3.37
C GLY A 88 14.11 0.67 -4.75
N ALA A 89 13.41 0.28 -5.81
CA ALA A 89 13.91 0.45 -7.17
C ALA A 89 14.25 1.93 -7.47
N SER A 90 15.09 2.19 -8.47
CA SER A 90 15.66 3.52 -8.74
C SER A 90 14.64 4.65 -8.94
N SER A 91 13.43 4.35 -9.42
CA SER A 91 12.34 5.33 -9.58
C SER A 91 11.71 5.81 -8.26
N ASN A 92 11.86 5.05 -7.17
CA ASN A 92 11.11 5.24 -5.92
C ASN A 92 12.03 5.48 -4.69
N GLN A 93 13.27 5.94 -4.91
CA GLN A 93 14.21 6.27 -3.83
C GLN A 93 13.68 7.32 -2.83
N TRP A 94 12.77 8.19 -3.30
CA TRP A 94 12.06 9.15 -2.46
C TRP A 94 11.21 8.46 -1.36
N PHE A 95 10.55 7.33 -1.69
CA PHE A 95 9.71 6.58 -0.76
C PHE A 95 10.54 5.91 0.34
N ILE A 96 11.70 5.33 -0.01
CA ILE A 96 12.64 4.77 0.97
C ILE A 96 13.18 5.87 1.91
N SER A 97 13.46 7.05 1.36
CA SER A 97 13.91 8.20 2.14
C SER A 97 12.83 8.69 3.10
N PHE A 98 11.56 8.71 2.66
CA PHE A 98 10.40 9.03 3.49
C PHE A 98 10.20 8.02 4.63
N ILE A 99 10.17 6.71 4.33
CA ILE A 99 10.04 5.66 5.35
C ILE A 99 11.17 5.74 6.38
N LYS A 100 12.41 5.98 5.96
CA LYS A 100 13.54 6.11 6.89
C LYS A 100 13.45 7.31 7.83
N LYS A 101 12.77 8.40 7.44
CA LYS A 101 12.45 9.51 8.36
C LYS A 101 11.50 9.06 9.47
N TYR A 102 10.44 8.33 9.11
CA TYR A 102 9.48 7.80 10.08
C TYR A 102 10.12 6.73 10.98
N GLN A 103 10.90 5.81 10.40
CA GLN A 103 11.59 4.75 11.14
C GLN A 103 12.59 5.26 12.18
N ASN A 104 13.27 6.38 11.94
CA ASN A 104 14.37 6.88 12.79
C ASN A 104 14.06 8.25 13.45
N GLY A 105 12.81 8.72 13.36
CA GLY A 105 12.39 10.04 13.81
C GLY A 105 11.27 10.01 14.85
N GLU A 106 10.72 11.19 15.14
CA GLU A 106 9.69 11.39 16.17
C GLU A 106 8.42 10.56 15.92
N ASN A 107 8.12 10.26 14.65
CA ASN A 107 6.96 9.46 14.23
C ASN A 107 7.20 7.94 14.20
N HIS A 108 8.25 7.43 14.86
CA HIS A 108 8.56 5.99 14.92
C HIS A 108 7.37 5.14 15.43
N ASN A 109 6.59 5.65 16.38
CA ASN A 109 5.39 4.96 16.88
C ASN A 109 4.32 4.75 15.79
N ILE A 110 4.19 5.66 14.82
CA ILE A 110 3.25 5.53 13.69
C ILE A 110 3.77 4.47 12.72
N TYR A 111 5.07 4.49 12.41
CA TYR A 111 5.74 3.46 11.60
C TYR A 111 5.54 2.06 12.18
N GLU A 112 5.83 1.87 13.46
CA GLU A 112 5.69 0.58 14.14
C GLU A 112 4.24 0.09 14.20
N ARG A 113 3.26 0.99 14.38
CA ARG A 113 1.82 0.64 14.30
C ARG A 113 1.46 0.10 12.93
N ILE A 114 1.87 0.76 11.84
CA ILE A 114 1.55 0.36 10.47
C ILE A 114 2.28 -0.93 10.08
N LEU A 115 3.55 -1.08 10.49
CA LEU A 115 4.31 -2.30 10.25
C LEU A 115 3.70 -3.50 11.00
N THR A 116 3.26 -3.29 12.25
CA THR A 116 2.56 -4.32 13.05
C THR A 116 1.21 -4.70 12.44
N ARG A 117 0.43 -3.72 11.97
CA ARG A 117 -0.81 -3.97 11.21
C ARG A 117 -0.56 -4.75 9.93
N THR A 118 0.49 -4.40 9.18
CA THR A 118 0.85 -5.10 7.94
C THR A 118 1.24 -6.55 8.24
N ALA A 119 1.90 -6.82 9.37
CA ALA A 119 2.10 -8.19 9.85
C ALA A 119 0.79 -8.89 10.26
N GLU A 120 -0.16 -8.17 10.87
CA GLU A 120 -1.41 -8.75 11.34
C GLU A 120 -2.38 -9.14 10.22
N TYR A 121 -2.54 -8.27 9.21
CA TYR A 121 -3.54 -8.42 8.14
C TYR A 121 -2.94 -8.44 6.73
N GLY A 122 -1.61 -8.46 6.59
CA GLY A 122 -0.94 -8.57 5.29
C GLY A 122 -1.26 -7.40 4.37
N ASN A 123 -1.64 -7.73 3.13
CA ASN A 123 -1.99 -6.77 2.11
C ASN A 123 -3.48 -6.37 2.14
N THR A 124 -4.30 -6.81 3.10
CA THR A 124 -5.75 -6.45 3.16
C THR A 124 -6.00 -4.94 3.10
N TYR A 125 -5.15 -4.13 3.74
CA TYR A 125 -5.22 -2.65 3.68
C TYR A 125 -4.27 -2.04 2.65
N MET A 126 -3.44 -2.84 2.00
CA MET A 126 -2.64 -2.44 0.85
C MET A 126 -3.51 -2.60 -0.39
N LYS A 127 -4.25 -1.54 -0.73
CA LYS A 127 -5.04 -1.45 -1.96
C LYS A 127 -4.13 -1.68 -3.18
N ASN A 128 -4.70 -1.70 -4.39
CA ASN A 128 -4.02 -1.96 -5.68
C ASN A 128 -2.71 -1.17 -5.93
N TYR A 129 -2.39 -0.16 -5.13
CA TYR A 129 -1.11 0.53 -5.12
C TYR A 129 -0.55 0.67 -3.67
N PRO A 130 0.33 -0.25 -3.22
CA PRO A 130 0.80 -0.32 -1.84
C PRO A 130 1.58 0.90 -1.34
N ILE A 131 2.41 1.52 -2.18
CA ILE A 131 3.22 2.71 -1.80
C ILE A 131 2.32 3.85 -1.31
N LEU A 132 1.27 4.19 -2.07
CA LEU A 132 0.27 5.19 -1.67
C LEU A 132 -0.48 4.75 -0.40
N SER A 133 -0.80 3.46 -0.28
CA SER A 133 -1.52 2.91 0.89
C SER A 133 -0.71 3.06 2.19
N ILE A 134 0.61 2.89 2.10
CA ILE A 134 1.55 3.06 3.23
C ILE A 134 1.72 4.53 3.58
N ILE A 135 1.87 5.41 2.57
CA ILE A 135 2.03 6.86 2.77
C ILE A 135 0.76 7.46 3.39
N LEU A 136 -0.43 7.11 2.89
CA LEU A 136 -1.70 7.57 3.46
C LEU A 136 -1.92 7.07 4.90
N GLN A 137 -1.40 5.90 5.28
CA GLN A 137 -1.44 5.49 6.68
C GLN A 137 -0.40 6.24 7.54
N LEU A 138 0.81 6.49 7.02
CA LEU A 138 1.88 7.18 7.76
C LEU A 138 1.55 8.66 8.05
N LEU A 139 0.85 9.34 7.14
CA LEU A 139 0.51 10.75 7.27
C LEU A 139 -0.60 11.04 8.30
N PHE A 140 -1.31 10.02 8.81
CA PHE A 140 -2.51 10.18 9.61
C PHE A 140 -2.33 9.55 11.00
N GLU A 141 -2.33 10.38 12.03
CA GLU A 141 -2.04 9.97 13.42
C GLU A 141 -3.07 8.96 13.97
N PHE A 142 -4.34 9.14 13.57
CA PHE A 142 -5.49 8.44 14.12
C PHE A 142 -5.99 7.25 13.28
N ILE A 143 -5.35 6.89 12.16
CA ILE A 143 -5.72 5.67 11.41
C ILE A 143 -5.20 4.44 12.16
N ASP A 144 -5.96 4.01 13.17
CA ASP A 144 -5.80 2.77 13.90
C ASP A 144 -6.62 1.61 13.29
N ASP A 145 -6.49 0.41 13.87
CA ASP A 145 -7.20 -0.79 13.39
C ASP A 145 -8.72 -0.71 13.57
N LYS A 146 -9.20 0.08 14.54
CA LYS A 146 -10.62 0.29 14.78
C LYS A 146 -11.19 1.22 13.71
N TYR A 147 -10.54 2.36 13.46
CA TYR A 147 -10.97 3.29 12.42
C TYR A 147 -10.95 2.63 11.02
N LEU A 148 -9.94 1.81 10.72
CA LEU A 148 -9.87 1.04 9.46
C LEU A 148 -11.02 0.04 9.28
N LYS A 149 -11.55 -0.54 10.36
CA LYS A 149 -12.61 -1.58 10.29
C LYS A 149 -14.02 -1.03 10.45
N GLU A 150 -14.20 0.00 11.27
CA GLU A 150 -15.54 0.47 11.68
C GLU A 150 -16.01 1.72 10.94
N THR A 151 -15.09 2.58 10.49
CA THR A 151 -15.47 3.96 10.08
C THR A 151 -15.30 4.26 8.59
N ASN A 152 -14.78 3.32 7.81
CA ASN A 152 -14.43 3.49 6.39
C ASN A 152 -13.53 4.69 6.06
N ILE A 153 -13.03 5.47 7.04
CA ILE A 153 -12.28 6.73 6.82
C ILE A 153 -11.11 6.55 5.85
N PHE A 154 -10.37 5.43 5.93
CA PHE A 154 -9.27 5.16 5.01
C PHE A 154 -9.74 4.80 3.59
N ASP A 155 -10.87 4.13 3.45
CA ASP A 155 -11.46 3.78 2.15
C ASP A 155 -12.07 5.01 1.47
N ASP A 156 -12.76 5.86 2.25
CA ASP A 156 -13.25 7.16 1.81
C ASP A 156 -12.09 8.11 1.45
N LEU A 157 -11.03 8.15 2.27
CA LEU A 157 -9.81 8.91 1.99
C LEU A 157 -9.15 8.42 0.71
N TRP A 158 -8.94 7.10 0.59
CA TRP A 158 -8.35 6.46 -0.58
C TRP A 158 -9.14 6.80 -1.84
N PHE A 159 -10.46 6.58 -1.81
CA PHE A 159 -11.35 6.90 -2.91
C PHE A 159 -11.27 8.38 -3.26
N THR A 160 -11.48 9.26 -2.27
CA THR A 160 -11.50 10.70 -2.50
C THR A 160 -10.17 11.19 -3.08
N ILE A 161 -9.01 10.76 -2.56
CA ILE A 161 -7.71 11.24 -3.04
C ILE A 161 -7.27 10.64 -4.39
N THR A 162 -7.75 9.43 -4.72
CA THR A 162 -7.53 8.81 -6.04
C THR A 162 -8.53 9.27 -7.11
N ILE A 163 -9.50 10.12 -6.74
CA ILE A 163 -10.50 10.72 -7.64
C ILE A 163 -10.34 12.25 -7.75
N ASP A 164 -10.32 12.96 -6.61
CA ASP A 164 -10.22 14.42 -6.44
C ASP A 164 -8.76 14.91 -6.30
N GLY A 165 -7.77 14.01 -6.31
CA GLY A 165 -6.35 14.34 -6.23
C GLY A 165 -5.91 14.88 -4.88
N LEU A 166 -4.64 15.32 -4.81
CA LEU A 166 -3.98 15.77 -3.58
C LEU A 166 -4.79 16.79 -2.78
N LYS A 167 -5.40 17.79 -3.43
CA LYS A 167 -6.13 18.87 -2.74
C LYS A 167 -7.28 18.36 -1.88
N SER A 168 -7.81 17.17 -2.18
CA SER A 168 -8.88 16.56 -1.40
C SER A 168 -8.47 16.18 0.02
N ILE A 169 -7.16 16.05 0.32
CA ILE A 169 -6.67 15.74 1.66
C ILE A 169 -7.05 16.83 2.68
N THR A 170 -7.37 18.04 2.22
CA THR A 170 -7.93 19.11 3.06
C THR A 170 -9.25 18.74 3.74
N LYS A 171 -10.03 17.79 3.18
CA LYS A 171 -11.24 17.25 3.81
C LYS A 171 -10.95 16.44 5.08
N TYR A 172 -9.68 16.06 5.30
CA TYR A 172 -9.23 15.21 6.41
C TYR A 172 -8.17 15.90 7.28
N SER A 173 -8.08 17.24 7.25
CA SER A 173 -7.15 18.03 8.09
C SER A 173 -7.21 17.63 9.55
N ASP A 174 -8.40 17.31 10.07
CA ASP A 174 -8.64 17.01 11.48
C ASP A 174 -7.97 15.68 11.93
N TYR A 175 -7.46 14.88 10.98
CA TYR A 175 -6.75 13.62 11.22
C TYR A 175 -5.24 13.68 10.95
N ILE A 176 -4.73 14.86 10.56
CA ILE A 176 -3.35 15.10 10.11
C ILE A 176 -2.78 16.28 10.89
N ILE A 177 -1.56 16.14 11.42
CA ILE A 177 -0.87 17.24 12.10
C ILE A 177 -0.63 18.39 11.11
N GLU A 178 -0.93 19.64 11.51
CA GLU A 178 -0.93 20.81 10.63
C GLU A 178 0.37 20.99 9.84
N ASP A 179 1.54 20.78 10.48
CA ASP A 179 2.84 20.87 9.80
C ASP A 179 2.98 19.82 8.67
N VAL A 180 2.58 18.57 8.94
CA VAL A 180 2.60 17.47 7.95
C VAL A 180 1.64 17.77 6.80
N MET A 181 0.48 18.34 7.12
CA MET A 181 -0.53 18.76 6.15
C MET A 181 0.01 19.88 5.23
N ASN A 182 0.66 20.90 5.81
CA ASN A 182 1.28 21.99 5.08
C ASN A 182 2.43 21.51 4.16
N GLU A 183 3.26 20.57 4.63
CA GLU A 183 4.25 19.90 3.78
C GLU A 183 3.60 19.17 2.59
N GLN A 184 2.50 18.44 2.81
CA GLN A 184 1.85 17.68 1.73
C GLN A 184 1.15 18.58 0.70
N LEU A 185 0.68 19.78 1.07
CA LEU A 185 0.12 20.72 0.11
C LEU A 185 1.19 21.43 -0.75
N ASN A 186 2.45 21.46 -0.31
CA ASN A 186 3.55 21.99 -1.10
C ASN A 186 4.03 20.97 -2.16
N LYS A 187 3.47 21.03 -3.37
CA LYS A 187 3.84 20.19 -4.55
C LYS A 187 5.33 19.87 -4.68
N SER A 188 6.20 20.85 -4.43
CA SER A 188 7.64 20.72 -4.66
C SER A 188 8.35 19.76 -3.70
N GLN A 189 7.73 19.45 -2.56
CA GLN A 189 8.28 18.63 -1.48
C GLN A 189 7.33 17.50 -1.03
N SER A 190 6.06 17.57 -1.43
CA SER A 190 5.00 16.62 -1.08
C SER A 190 5.33 15.18 -1.52
N THR A 191 5.53 14.32 -0.53
CA THR A 191 5.70 12.87 -0.74
C THR A 191 4.40 12.26 -1.27
N LEU A 192 3.26 12.76 -0.80
CA LEU A 192 1.96 12.32 -1.27
C LEU A 192 1.68 12.70 -2.72
N PHE A 193 2.13 13.89 -3.17
CA PHE A 193 2.10 14.25 -4.59
C PHE A 193 2.90 13.25 -5.43
N GLN A 194 4.12 12.89 -5.00
CA GLN A 194 4.95 11.92 -5.73
C GLN A 194 4.27 10.54 -5.81
N ALA A 195 3.65 10.08 -4.72
CA ALA A 195 2.90 8.81 -4.68
C ALA A 195 1.68 8.80 -5.62
N LEU A 196 0.89 9.86 -5.59
CA LEU A 196 -0.26 10.04 -6.48
C LEU A 196 0.18 10.15 -7.94
N ARG A 197 1.30 10.83 -8.21
CA ARG A 197 1.88 10.98 -9.55
C ARG A 197 2.28 9.64 -10.14
N GLU A 198 2.91 8.78 -9.35
CA GLU A 198 3.23 7.41 -9.77
C GLU A 198 1.97 6.54 -9.94
N TYR A 199 0.97 6.68 -9.06
CA TYR A 199 -0.33 5.99 -9.17
C TYR A 199 -1.07 6.34 -10.47
N TYR A 200 -1.18 7.63 -10.80
CA TYR A 200 -1.88 8.09 -12.01
C TYR A 200 -1.09 7.85 -13.30
N ARG A 201 0.25 7.74 -13.23
CA ARG A 201 1.18 7.67 -14.38
C ARG A 201 0.68 6.80 -15.54
N GLN A 202 0.46 5.51 -15.27
CA GLN A 202 0.04 4.55 -16.30
C GLN A 202 -1.38 4.82 -16.80
N ALA A 203 -2.31 5.20 -15.91
CA ALA A 203 -3.69 5.50 -16.27
C ALA A 203 -3.78 6.72 -17.18
N VAL A 204 -3.09 7.81 -16.85
CA VAL A 204 -3.02 9.04 -17.66
C VAL A 204 -2.46 8.73 -19.05
N PHE A 205 -1.33 8.01 -19.12
CA PHE A 205 -0.72 7.64 -20.40
C PHE A 205 -1.70 6.88 -21.31
N LEU A 206 -2.34 5.83 -20.78
CA LEU A 206 -3.32 5.03 -21.52
C LEU A 206 -4.54 5.87 -21.94
N LYS A 207 -5.01 6.79 -21.10
CA LYS A 207 -6.18 7.63 -21.40
C LYS A 207 -5.90 8.67 -22.48
N LEU A 208 -4.71 9.26 -22.51
CA LEU A 208 -4.29 10.16 -23.60
C LEU A 208 -4.16 9.38 -24.92
N GLN A 209 -3.53 8.20 -24.90
CA GLN A 209 -3.39 7.33 -26.06
C GLN A 209 -4.75 6.89 -26.62
N GLN A 210 -5.67 6.41 -25.77
CA GLN A 210 -7.06 6.07 -26.13
C GLN A 210 -7.85 7.26 -26.70
N SER A 211 -7.45 8.47 -26.34
CA SER A 211 -8.09 9.72 -26.78
C SER A 211 -7.43 10.33 -28.01
N TYR A 212 -6.43 9.66 -28.61
CA TYR A 212 -5.68 10.10 -29.78
C TYR A 212 -5.02 11.47 -29.55
N ILE A 213 -4.48 11.65 -28.36
CA ILE A 213 -3.68 12.80 -27.96
C ILE A 213 -2.22 12.35 -28.07
N LEU A 214 -1.46 13.03 -28.93
CA LEU A 214 -0.02 12.83 -29.06
C LEU A 214 0.69 13.54 -27.91
N ASP A 215 1.81 13.00 -27.45
CA ASP A 215 2.64 13.65 -26.44
C ASP A 215 3.49 14.77 -27.09
N GLU A 216 2.86 15.93 -27.26
CA GLU A 216 3.50 17.15 -27.75
C GLU A 216 3.97 17.99 -26.56
N GLN A 217 5.27 18.28 -26.50
CA GLN A 217 5.91 19.25 -25.58
C GLN A 217 5.35 19.25 -24.14
N ASN A 218 5.64 18.17 -23.40
CA ASN A 218 5.33 18.02 -21.97
C ASN A 218 3.83 17.99 -21.63
N LEU A 219 2.94 17.79 -22.62
CA LEU A 219 1.50 17.66 -22.38
C LEU A 219 1.19 16.48 -21.44
N TYR A 220 1.88 15.35 -21.59
CA TYR A 220 1.73 14.22 -20.68
C TYR A 220 2.03 14.59 -19.23
N ASP A 221 3.19 15.20 -18.95
CA ASP A 221 3.57 15.61 -17.59
C ASP A 221 2.65 16.70 -17.03
N LEU A 222 2.19 17.64 -17.87
CA LEU A 222 1.20 18.66 -17.48
C LEU A 222 -0.14 18.03 -17.05
N VAL A 223 -0.66 17.08 -17.84
CA VAL A 223 -1.89 16.36 -17.47
C VAL A 223 -1.68 15.55 -16.20
N LEU A 224 -0.53 14.87 -16.09
CA LEU A 224 -0.21 14.04 -14.94
C LEU A 224 -0.13 14.87 -13.66
N ASP A 225 0.59 16.00 -13.66
CA ASP A 225 0.72 16.89 -12.51
C ASP A 225 -0.63 17.51 -12.12
N ASN A 226 -1.45 17.89 -13.10
CA ASN A 226 -2.77 18.46 -12.86
C ASN A 226 -3.76 17.43 -12.29
N VAL A 227 -3.81 16.22 -12.83
CA VAL A 227 -4.63 15.13 -12.26
C VAL A 227 -4.12 14.73 -10.88
N THR A 228 -2.80 14.78 -10.65
CA THR A 228 -2.21 14.51 -9.34
C THR A 228 -2.65 15.54 -8.28
N GLU A 229 -2.69 16.83 -8.62
CA GLU A 229 -3.10 17.88 -7.69
C GLU A 229 -4.63 17.96 -7.49
N HIS A 230 -5.37 17.96 -8.60
CA HIS A 230 -6.78 18.36 -8.68
C HIS A 230 -7.75 17.20 -8.96
N GLY A 231 -7.23 16.00 -9.16
CA GLY A 231 -8.03 14.85 -9.56
C GLY A 231 -8.44 14.90 -11.02
N TRP A 232 -9.19 13.88 -11.43
CA TRP A 232 -9.45 13.60 -12.85
C TRP A 232 -10.20 14.73 -13.56
N LEU A 233 -11.42 15.07 -13.14
CA LEU A 233 -12.24 16.03 -13.90
C LEU A 233 -11.69 17.45 -13.86
N VAL A 234 -11.23 17.91 -12.69
CA VAL A 234 -10.74 19.29 -12.52
C VAL A 234 -9.36 19.44 -13.17
N GLY A 235 -8.44 18.50 -12.95
CA GLY A 235 -7.12 18.53 -13.58
C GLY A 235 -7.19 18.49 -15.12
N LEU A 236 -8.16 17.77 -15.69
CA LEU A 236 -8.40 17.75 -17.14
C LEU A 236 -9.01 19.05 -17.68
N GLN A 237 -9.79 19.81 -16.90
CA GLN A 237 -10.36 21.08 -17.39
C GLN A 237 -9.27 22.11 -17.75
N GLU A 238 -8.14 22.10 -17.04
CA GLU A 238 -7.04 23.03 -17.29
C GLU A 238 -6.35 22.82 -18.64
N ILE A 239 -6.32 21.58 -19.16
CA ILE A 239 -5.72 21.27 -20.47
C ILE A 239 -6.68 21.42 -21.65
N ARG A 240 -7.95 21.82 -21.43
CA ARG A 240 -8.98 21.99 -22.48
C ARG A 240 -8.46 22.77 -23.68
N ASN A 241 -7.75 23.87 -23.44
CA ASN A 241 -7.27 24.79 -24.48
C ASN A 241 -5.91 24.34 -25.10
N LYS A 242 -5.36 23.20 -24.67
CA LYS A 242 -4.08 22.65 -25.14
C LYS A 242 -4.25 21.54 -26.18
N ILE A 243 -5.47 21.00 -26.36
CA ILE A 243 -5.74 19.88 -27.28
C ILE A 243 -6.99 20.12 -28.14
N PRO A 244 -7.14 19.42 -29.28
CA PRO A 244 -8.34 19.50 -30.10
C PRO A 244 -9.60 19.07 -29.35
N TRP A 245 -10.69 19.83 -29.51
CA TRP A 245 -11.99 19.61 -28.84
C TRP A 245 -12.53 18.17 -28.97
N LYS A 246 -12.36 17.54 -30.14
CA LYS A 246 -12.80 16.15 -30.38
C LYS A 246 -12.02 15.14 -29.53
N SER A 247 -10.73 15.35 -29.33
CA SER A 247 -9.89 14.50 -28.47
C SER A 247 -10.16 14.78 -26.99
N TYR A 248 -10.42 16.04 -26.62
CA TYR A 248 -10.82 16.43 -25.26
C TYR A 248 -12.13 15.77 -24.82
N ASN A 249 -13.18 15.81 -25.65
CA ASN A 249 -14.45 15.16 -25.32
C ASN A 249 -14.31 13.65 -25.15
N ARG A 250 -13.54 13.00 -26.04
CA ARG A 250 -13.22 11.57 -25.93
C ARG A 250 -12.47 11.26 -24.63
N LEU A 251 -11.56 12.13 -24.20
CA LEU A 251 -10.84 12.00 -22.93
C LEU A 251 -11.78 12.12 -21.73
N LEU A 252 -12.70 13.09 -21.74
CA LEU A 252 -13.73 13.23 -20.70
C LEU A 252 -14.66 12.02 -20.66
N GLU A 253 -15.15 11.54 -21.81
CA GLU A 253 -15.95 10.30 -21.91
C GLU A 253 -15.20 9.12 -21.29
N ASN A 254 -13.94 8.91 -21.71
CA ASN A 254 -13.06 7.84 -21.24
C ASN A 254 -12.75 7.86 -19.74
N VAL A 255 -12.97 8.97 -19.04
CA VAL A 255 -12.67 9.18 -17.62
C VAL A 255 -13.95 9.26 -16.79
N SER A 256 -15.02 9.87 -17.30
CA SER A 256 -16.34 10.00 -16.63
C SER A 256 -16.98 8.66 -16.27
N CYS A 257 -16.64 7.58 -16.98
CA CYS A 257 -17.09 6.22 -16.65
C CYS A 257 -16.48 5.65 -15.35
N PHE A 258 -15.42 6.25 -14.80
CA PHE A 258 -14.75 5.79 -13.57
C PHE A 258 -15.25 6.54 -12.31
N LEU A 259 -16.23 7.44 -12.47
CA LEU A 259 -16.68 8.39 -11.46
C LEU A 259 -18.16 8.19 -11.08
N LYS A 260 -18.65 6.96 -11.27
CA LYS A 260 -20.01 6.49 -11.00
C LYS A 260 -19.96 5.23 -10.17
#